data_AF-A0A9P7DLJ9-F1
#
_entry.id   AF-A0A9P7DLJ9-F1
#
_cell.length_a   1.000
_cell.length_b   1.000
_cell.length_c   1.000
_cell.angle_alpha   90.00
_cell.angle_beta   90.00
_cell.angle_gamma   90.00
#
_symmetry.space_group_name_H-M   'P 1'
#
loop_
_entity.id
_entity.type
_entity.pdbx_description
1 polymer ?
#
loop_
_entity_poly.entity_id
_entity_poly.type
_entity_poly.pdbx_seq_one_letter_code
_entity_poly.pdbx_strand_id
1 'polypeptide(L)'
;MDYSICNTLKYPSEDIGSALIIYDVACQWSIHFHERVNQSYHLSLPQSIKILPVIGKFHLSAHKLLCFPRFSLNFITGAGHIDGEILETLWARLTRFPQLQGP
;
A
#
# COMPACT_ATOMS: atom_id res chain seq x y z
N MET A 1 -5.24 5.05 -7.40
CA MET A 1 -4.93 3.76 -6.75
C MET A 1 -5.70 2.58 -7.32
N ASP A 2 -7.03 2.63 -7.41
CA ASP A 2 -7.83 1.47 -7.84
C ASP A 2 -7.37 0.88 -9.19
N TYR A 3 -7.20 1.72 -10.21
CA TYR A 3 -6.71 1.29 -11.52
C TYR A 3 -5.35 0.59 -11.44
N SER A 4 -4.40 1.17 -10.70
CA SER A 4 -3.06 0.62 -10.54
C SER A 4 -3.12 -0.75 -9.87
N ILE A 5 -3.85 -0.87 -8.76
CA ILE A 5 -3.97 -2.12 -8.00
C ILE A 5 -4.66 -3.20 -8.85
N CYS A 6 -5.82 -2.88 -9.44
CA CYS A 6 -6.56 -3.83 -10.26
C CYS A 6 -5.72 -4.33 -11.44
N ASN A 7 -5.00 -3.45 -12.14
CA ASN A 7 -4.19 -3.89 -13.28
C ASN A 7 -2.90 -4.61 -12.88
N THR A 8 -2.26 -4.22 -11.77
CA THR A 8 -1.11 -4.97 -11.23
C THR A 8 -1.52 -6.40 -10.88
N LEU A 9 -2.69 -6.59 -10.26
CA LEU A 9 -3.16 -7.90 -9.83
C LEU A 9 -3.69 -8.78 -10.97
N LYS A 10 -3.96 -8.23 -12.16
CA LYS A 10 -4.26 -9.04 -13.35
C LYS A 10 -3.07 -9.85 -13.84
N TYR A 11 -1.85 -9.48 -13.45
CA TYR A 11 -0.67 -10.21 -13.88
C TYR A 11 -0.62 -11.56 -13.16
N PRO A 12 -0.61 -12.68 -13.90
CA PRO A 12 -0.79 -14.00 -13.31
C PRO A 12 0.37 -14.33 -12.38
N SER A 13 0.00 -14.78 -11.18
CA SER A 13 0.86 -15.57 -10.32
C SER A 13 -0.04 -16.67 -9.78
N GLU A 14 0.16 -17.88 -10.28
CA GLU A 14 -0.77 -19.00 -10.05
C GLU A 14 -0.84 -19.40 -8.56
N ASP A 15 0.09 -18.90 -7.73
CA ASP A 15 0.24 -19.27 -6.33
C ASP A 15 0.04 -18.11 -5.32
N ILE A 16 -0.32 -16.90 -5.75
CA ILE A 16 -0.51 -15.77 -4.81
C ILE A 16 -1.95 -15.74 -4.28
N GLY A 17 -2.13 -16.24 -3.05
CA GLY A 17 -3.41 -16.18 -2.35
C GLY A 17 -3.72 -14.84 -1.66
N SER A 18 -2.74 -13.93 -1.53
CA SER A 18 -2.93 -12.64 -0.86
C SER A 18 -2.00 -11.57 -1.41
N ALA A 19 -2.53 -10.36 -1.60
CA ALA A 19 -1.79 -9.17 -2.01
C ALA A 19 -1.76 -8.13 -0.88
N LEU A 20 -0.56 -7.77 -0.45
CA LEU A 20 -0.34 -6.71 0.53
C LEU A 20 -0.33 -5.35 -0.18
N ILE A 21 -1.27 -4.48 0.17
CA ILE A 21 -1.38 -3.14 -0.40
C ILE A 21 -0.94 -2.13 0.66
N ILE A 22 0.30 -1.68 0.56
CA ILE A 22 0.87 -0.66 1.43
C ILE A 22 0.50 0.71 0.88
N TYR A 23 -0.29 1.47 1.63
CA TYR A 23 -0.73 2.80 1.23
C TYR A 23 -1.02 3.67 2.46
N ASP A 24 -0.54 4.91 2.46
CA ASP A 24 -0.59 5.83 3.61
C ASP A 24 -2.00 5.95 4.18
N VAL A 25 -2.99 6.05 3.30
CA VAL A 25 -4.41 6.18 3.67
C VAL A 25 -5.22 4.91 3.40
N ALA A 26 -4.58 3.73 3.47
CA ALA A 26 -5.24 2.44 3.24
C ALA A 26 -6.51 2.26 4.10
N CYS A 27 -6.54 2.81 5.32
CA CYS A 27 -7.71 2.72 6.21
C CYS A 27 -8.93 3.50 5.72
N GLN A 28 -8.75 4.52 4.88
CA GLN A 28 -9.84 5.27 4.25
C GLN A 28 -10.14 4.69 2.88
N TRP A 29 -9.10 4.44 2.09
CA TRP A 29 -9.21 3.97 0.72
C TRP A 29 -9.94 2.62 0.60
N SER A 30 -9.61 1.67 1.48
CA SER A 30 -10.09 0.29 1.41
C SER A 30 -11.59 0.13 1.69
N ILE A 31 -12.20 1.06 2.44
CA ILE A 31 -13.61 0.98 2.88
C ILE A 31 -14.56 0.76 1.70
N HIS A 32 -14.36 1.54 0.62
CA HIS A 32 -15.21 1.49 -0.57
C HIS A 32 -14.50 0.88 -1.79
N PHE A 33 -13.34 0.24 -1.61
CA PHE A 33 -12.55 -0.24 -2.74
C PHE A 33 -13.32 -1.27 -3.59
N HIS A 34 -13.86 -2.31 -2.95
CA HIS A 34 -14.64 -3.34 -3.66
C HIS A 34 -15.90 -2.77 -4.31
N GLU A 35 -16.58 -1.82 -3.66
CA GLU A 35 -17.74 -1.14 -4.21
C GLU A 35 -17.37 -0.39 -5.51
N ARG A 36 -16.30 0.40 -5.48
CA ARG A 36 -15.81 1.15 -6.65
C ARG A 36 -15.38 0.21 -7.79
N VAL A 37 -14.78 -0.93 -7.48
CA VAL A 37 -14.44 -1.95 -8.48
C VAL A 37 -15.71 -2.54 -9.10
N ASN A 38 -16.68 -2.95 -8.30
CA ASN A 38 -17.92 -3.57 -8.77
C ASN A 38 -18.80 -2.62 -9.61
N GLN A 39 -18.76 -1.31 -9.31
CA GLN A 39 -19.50 -0.29 -10.05
C GLN A 39 -18.80 0.16 -11.34
N SER A 40 -17.57 -0.29 -11.60
CA SER A 40 -16.79 0.15 -12.76
C SER A 40 -16.78 -0.89 -13.88
N TYR A 41 -16.98 -0.42 -15.12
CA TYR A 41 -16.82 -1.25 -16.32
C TYR A 41 -15.35 -1.50 -16.70
N HIS A 42 -14.41 -0.77 -16.09
CA HIS A 42 -12.99 -0.79 -16.47
C HIS A 42 -12.09 -1.46 -15.43
N LEU A 43 -12.62 -1.73 -14.24
CA LEU A 43 -11.87 -2.33 -13.14
C LEU A 43 -12.34 -3.75 -12.90
N SER A 44 -11.39 -4.63 -12.60
CA SER A 44 -11.67 -6.00 -12.19
C SER A 44 -10.54 -6.50 -11.30
N LEU A 45 -10.90 -7.44 -10.42
CA LEU A 45 -9.97 -8.13 -9.54
C LEU A 45 -10.01 -9.63 -9.84
N PRO A 46 -8.86 -10.34 -9.77
CA PRO A 46 -8.86 -11.79 -9.78
C PRO A 46 -9.64 -12.33 -8.57
N GLN A 47 -10.44 -13.36 -8.80
CA GLN A 47 -11.35 -13.90 -7.78
C GLN A 47 -10.64 -14.61 -6.62
N SER A 48 -9.40 -15.03 -6.82
CA SER A 48 -8.60 -15.81 -5.86
C SER A 48 -7.69 -14.98 -4.95
N ILE A 49 -7.56 -13.66 -5.16
CA ILE A 49 -6.61 -12.84 -4.42
C ILE A 49 -7.29 -12.11 -3.26
N LYS A 50 -6.83 -12.38 -2.04
CA LYS A 50 -7.21 -11.59 -0.85
C LYS A 50 -6.42 -10.28 -0.80
N ILE A 51 -7.11 -9.15 -0.73
CA ILE A 51 -6.48 -7.84 -0.55
C ILE A 51 -6.25 -7.58 0.93
N LEU A 52 -5.02 -7.24 1.30
CA LEU A 52 -4.60 -6.89 2.65
C LEU A 52 -4.14 -5.43 2.68
N PRO A 53 -5.03 -4.47 2.97
CA PRO A 53 -4.65 -3.07 3.11
C PRO A 53 -3.83 -2.88 4.38
N VAL A 54 -2.69 -2.20 4.26
CA VAL A 54 -1.82 -1.85 5.39
C VAL A 54 -1.27 -0.44 5.20
N ILE A 55 -0.87 0.18 6.31
CA ILE A 55 -0.26 1.51 6.33
C ILE A 55 1.20 1.34 6.73
N GLY A 56 2.09 2.05 6.04
CA GLY A 56 3.50 2.06 6.39
C GLY A 56 3.72 2.57 7.82
N LYS A 57 4.79 2.11 8.46
CA LYS A 57 4.99 2.34 9.90
C LYS A 57 5.13 3.82 10.26
N PHE A 58 5.69 4.63 9.36
CA PHE A 58 5.89 6.05 9.59
C PHE A 58 4.53 6.76 9.66
N HIS A 59 3.68 6.52 8.66
CA HIS A 59 2.36 7.13 8.59
C HIS A 59 1.37 6.59 9.63
N LEU A 60 1.46 5.30 9.98
CA LEU A 60 0.49 4.66 10.87
C LEU A 60 0.35 5.38 12.23
N SER A 61 1.43 5.97 12.73
CA SER A 61 1.44 6.72 14.00
C SER A 61 0.54 7.97 13.99
N ALA A 62 0.34 8.58 12.82
CA ALA A 62 -0.50 9.76 12.63
C ALA A 62 -2.00 9.42 12.49
N HIS A 63 -2.35 8.14 12.42
CA HIS A 63 -3.73 7.69 12.28
C HIS A 63 -4.42 7.53 13.64
N LYS A 64 -5.76 7.39 13.62
CA LYS A 64 -6.54 7.07 14.82
C LYS A 64 -6.04 5.76 15.43
N LEU A 65 -6.05 5.64 16.76
CA LEU A 65 -5.55 4.48 17.51
C LEU A 65 -6.05 3.12 16.99
N LEU A 66 -7.31 3.05 16.55
CA LEU A 66 -7.89 1.82 15.99
C LEU A 66 -7.23 1.35 14.68
N CYS A 67 -6.48 2.20 14.00
CA CYS A 67 -5.76 1.81 12.79
C CYS A 67 -4.56 0.91 13.12
N PHE A 68 -3.94 1.07 14.29
CA PHE A 68 -2.77 0.31 14.68
C PHE A 68 -3.00 -1.21 14.64
N PRO A 69 -4.00 -1.80 15.32
CA PRO A 69 -4.23 -3.24 15.26
C PRO A 69 -4.78 -3.74 13.91
N ARG A 70 -5.30 -2.84 13.06
CA ARG A 70 -5.99 -3.21 11.81
C ARG A 70 -5.12 -3.13 10.57
N PHE A 71 -4.19 -2.18 10.54
CA PHE A 71 -3.40 -1.84 9.35
C PHE A 71 -1.89 -1.90 9.58
N SER A 72 -1.44 -2.30 10.78
CA SER A 72 0.00 -2.48 11.02
C SER A 72 0.54 -3.70 10.29
N LEU A 73 1.65 -3.48 9.58
CA LEU A 73 2.48 -4.53 9.00
C LEU A 73 2.94 -5.58 10.03
N ASN A 74 3.06 -5.20 11.31
CA ASN A 74 3.53 -6.09 12.37
C ASN A 74 2.57 -7.26 12.66
N PHE A 75 1.32 -7.18 12.21
CA PHE A 75 0.28 -8.19 12.47
C PHE A 75 -0.08 -9.02 11.23
N ILE A 76 0.65 -8.87 10.12
CA ILE A 76 0.39 -9.61 8.88
C ILE A 76 1.39 -10.76 8.74
N THR A 77 0.89 -11.99 8.83
CA THR A 77 1.69 -13.20 8.56
C THR A 77 2.21 -13.17 7.13
N GLY A 78 3.51 -13.44 6.95
CA GLY A 78 4.17 -13.47 5.64
C GLY A 78 4.65 -12.11 5.12
N ALA A 79 4.29 -10.99 5.76
CA ALA A 79 4.78 -9.66 5.35
C ALA A 79 6.26 -9.44 5.69
N GLY A 80 6.82 -10.22 6.61
CA GLY A 80 8.16 -10.00 7.17
C GLY A 80 8.25 -8.75 8.03
N HIS A 81 9.45 -8.40 8.48
CA HIS A 81 9.68 -7.18 9.26
C HIS A 81 10.10 -6.04 8.33
N ILE A 82 9.12 -5.45 7.65
CA ILE A 82 9.31 -4.32 6.73
C ILE A 82 8.64 -3.05 7.26
N ASP A 83 9.17 -1.89 6.88
CA ASP A 83 8.59 -0.61 7.29
C ASP A 83 7.46 -0.17 6.35
N GLY A 84 7.51 -0.57 5.08
CA GLY A 84 6.54 -0.15 4.06
C GLY A 84 6.78 1.25 3.50
N GLU A 85 7.88 1.91 3.88
CA GLU A 85 8.14 3.35 3.65
C GLU A 85 9.40 3.61 2.81
N ILE A 86 9.80 2.66 1.95
CA ILE A 86 11.13 2.70 1.33
C ILE A 86 11.36 3.96 0.49
N LEU A 87 10.33 4.43 -0.22
CA LEU A 87 10.46 5.63 -1.04
C LEU A 87 10.68 6.88 -0.17
N GLU A 88 9.96 6.99 0.94
CA GLU A 88 9.99 8.19 1.79
C GLU A 88 11.24 8.27 2.66
N THR A 89 11.69 7.13 3.18
CA THR A 89 12.94 7.04 3.94
C THR A 89 14.14 7.49 3.12
N LEU A 90 14.06 7.30 1.79
CA LEU A 90 15.11 7.70 0.86
C LEU A 90 15.00 9.17 0.42
N TRP A 91 13.88 9.87 0.64
CA TRP A 91 13.73 11.26 0.21
C TRP A 91 14.84 12.13 0.77
N ALA A 92 15.14 12.06 2.07
CA ALA A 92 16.22 12.83 2.68
C ALA A 92 17.61 12.57 2.04
N ARG A 93 17.81 11.41 1.41
CA ARG A 93 19.05 11.10 0.68
C ARG A 93 18.99 11.59 -0.77
N LEU A 94 17.84 11.46 -1.42
CA LEU A 94 17.61 11.81 -2.82
C LEU A 94 17.51 13.33 -3.04
N THR A 95 16.96 14.07 -2.07
CA THR A 95 16.86 15.53 -2.13
C THR A 95 18.08 16.26 -1.61
N ARG A 96 19.11 15.54 -1.14
CA ARG A 96 20.47 16.07 -1.02
C ARG A 96 21.08 16.21 -2.42
N PHE A 97 20.59 17.19 -3.17
CA PHE A 97 21.39 17.75 -4.24
C PHE A 97 22.70 18.26 -3.62
N PRO A 98 23.85 18.21 -4.33
CA PRO A 98 24.90 19.15 -4.02
C PRO A 98 24.22 20.51 -4.11
N GLN A 99 24.18 21.25 -3.00
CA GLN A 99 24.00 22.69 -3.10
C GLN A 99 24.99 23.09 -4.18
N LEU A 100 24.48 23.57 -5.32
CA LEU A 100 25.32 24.21 -6.31
C LEU A 100 25.99 25.33 -5.51
N GLN A 101 27.21 25.08 -5.04
CA GLN A 101 28.11 26.12 -4.63
C GLN A 101 28.38 26.84 -5.93
N GLY A 102 27.52 27.84 -6.19
CA GLY A 102 27.80 28.81 -7.22
C GLY A 102 29.15 29.44 -6.94
N PRO A 103 29.89 29.86 -7.98
CA PRO A 103 31.08 30.68 -7.79
C PRO A 103 30.76 31.93 -6.96
#